data_AF-A0A1F4V8I7-F1
#
_entry.id   AF-A0A1F4V8I7-F1
#
_cell.length_a   1.000
_cell.length_b   1.000
_cell.length_c   1.000
_cell.angle_alpha   90.00
_cell.angle_beta   90.00
_cell.angle_gamma   90.00
#
_symmetry.space_group_name_H-M   'P 1'
#
loop_
_entity.id
_entity.type
_entity.pdbx_description
1 polymer ?
#
loop_
_entity_poly.entity_id
_entity_poly.type
_entity_poly.pdbx_seq_one_letter_code
_entity_poly.pdbx_strand_id
1 'polypeptide(L)'
;MGVITMIDTKAFANAGAIVGLLSYSICLLVVLVFPELVYILLDYVFHGLNLELLKPTKESIDIGKAIIGSLILTAYIWVTLFSFGYVYNRLKK
;
A
#
# COMPACT_ATOMS: atom_id res chain seq x y z
N MET A 1 6.08 14.49 35.42
CA MET A 1 6.16 15.03 34.04
C MET A 1 6.46 13.87 33.12
N GLY A 2 5.48 13.44 32.31
CA GLY A 2 5.70 12.36 31.34
C GLY A 2 6.57 12.87 30.19
N VAL A 3 7.53 12.06 29.75
CA VAL A 3 8.36 12.37 28.57
C VAL A 3 7.44 12.34 27.35
N ILE A 4 7.19 13.50 26.74
CA ILE A 4 6.50 13.59 25.45
C ILE A 4 7.48 13.10 24.39
N THR A 5 7.42 11.81 24.06
CA THR A 5 8.24 11.23 22.99
C THR A 5 7.72 11.71 21.63
N MET A 6 8.57 12.39 20.86
CA MET A 6 8.29 12.80 19.50
C MET A 6 8.51 11.63 18.55
N ILE A 7 7.70 11.53 17.49
CA ILE A 7 7.92 10.53 16.43
C ILE A 7 9.12 10.96 15.59
N ASP A 8 10.09 10.07 15.36
CA ASP A 8 11.07 10.28 14.30
C ASP A 8 10.37 10.09 12.95
N THR A 9 10.07 11.21 12.29
CA THR A 9 9.25 11.23 11.06
C THR A 9 9.93 10.53 9.90
N LYS A 10 11.27 10.55 9.83
CA LYS A 10 12.03 9.88 8.76
C LYS A 10 12.05 8.38 8.98
N ALA A 11 12.37 7.94 10.20
CA ALA A 11 12.37 6.52 10.52
C ALA A 11 10.97 5.91 10.31
N PHE A 12 9.93 6.63 10.72
CA PHE A 12 8.53 6.21 10.53
C PHE A 12 8.15 6.11 9.05
N ALA A 13 8.49 7.12 8.25
CA ALA A 13 8.22 7.11 6.81
C ALA A 13 9.00 6.01 6.06
N ASN A 14 10.29 5.81 6.40
CA ASN A 14 11.11 4.74 5.81
C ASN A 14 10.52 3.36 6.11
N ALA A 15 10.16 3.10 7.37
CA ALA A 15 9.57 1.82 7.77
C ALA A 15 8.28 1.54 6.99
N GLY A 16 7.37 2.52 6.92
CA GLY A 16 6.13 2.34 6.18
C GLY A 16 6.34 2.17 4.67
N ALA A 17 7.28 2.90 4.06
CA ALA A 17 7.61 2.74 2.65
C ALA A 17 8.18 1.35 2.34
N ILE A 18 9.09 0.83 3.17
CA ILE A 18 9.65 -0.53 3.03
C ILE A 18 8.54 -1.58 3.14
N VAL A 19 7.72 -1.49 4.17
CA VAL A 19 6.60 -2.42 4.38
C VAL A 19 5.60 -2.33 3.23
N GLY A 20 5.28 -1.12 2.76
CA GLY A 20 4.39 -0.89 1.63
C GLY A 20 4.91 -1.51 0.33
N LEU A 21 6.19 -1.31 0.02
CA LEU A 21 6.83 -1.91 -1.15
C LEU A 21 6.79 -3.44 -1.09
N LEU A 22 7.19 -4.03 0.04
CA LEU A 22 7.16 -5.49 0.23
C LEU A 22 5.74 -6.05 0.10
N SER A 23 4.77 -5.37 0.71
CA SER A 23 3.35 -5.76 0.61
C SER A 23 2.86 -5.70 -0.83
N TYR A 24 3.19 -4.65 -1.57
CA TYR A 24 2.86 -4.55 -3.00
C TYR A 24 3.51 -5.67 -3.81
N SER A 25 4.78 -5.98 -3.58
CA SER A 25 5.47 -7.07 -4.26
C SER A 25 4.81 -8.42 -4.00
N ILE A 26 4.41 -8.69 -2.76
CA ILE A 26 3.66 -9.90 -2.40
C ILE A 26 2.31 -9.92 -3.12
N CYS A 27 1.56 -8.81 -3.11
CA CYS A 27 0.30 -8.70 -3.84
C CYS A 27 0.48 -8.98 -5.33
N LEU A 28 1.51 -8.42 -5.97
CA LEU A 28 1.80 -8.65 -7.39
C LEU A 28 2.10 -10.13 -7.67
N LEU A 29 2.92 -10.77 -6.83
CA LEU A 29 3.20 -12.21 -6.95
C LEU A 29 1.92 -13.04 -6.83
N VAL A 30 1.06 -12.70 -5.88
CA VAL A 30 -0.25 -13.37 -5.72
C VAL A 30 -1.11 -13.22 -6.97
N VAL A 31 -1.18 -12.02 -7.57
CA VAL A 31 -1.97 -11.81 -8.79
C VAL A 31 -1.40 -12.62 -9.97
N LEU A 32 -0.07 -12.72 -10.07
CA LEU A 32 0.60 -13.45 -11.16
C LEU A 32 0.40 -14.97 -11.06
N VAL A 33 0.40 -15.54 -9.85
CA VAL A 33 0.33 -17.00 -9.64
C VAL A 33 -1.11 -17.47 -9.40
N PHE A 34 -1.90 -16.69 -8.67
CA PHE A 34 -3.25 -17.02 -8.22
C PHE A 34 -4.21 -15.84 -8.42
N PRO A 35 -4.48 -15.43 -9.68
CA PRO A 35 -5.30 -14.25 -9.97
C PRO A 35 -6.72 -14.34 -9.37
N GLU A 36 -7.27 -15.54 -9.27
CA GLU A 36 -8.60 -15.79 -8.67
C GLU A 36 -8.66 -15.45 -7.18
N LEU A 37 -7.55 -15.63 -6.46
CA LEU A 37 -7.47 -15.34 -5.02
C LEU A 37 -7.71 -13.85 -4.73
N VAL A 38 -7.29 -12.97 -5.64
CA VAL A 38 -7.51 -11.52 -5.51
C VAL A 38 -8.99 -11.19 -5.53
N TYR A 39 -9.77 -11.81 -6.42
CA TYR A 39 -11.22 -11.56 -6.50
C TYR A 39 -11.96 -12.12 -5.29
N ILE A 40 -11.52 -13.27 -4.75
CA ILE A 40 -12.07 -13.81 -3.51
C ILE A 40 -11.80 -12.84 -2.34
N LEU A 41 -10.57 -12.33 -2.22
CA LEU A 41 -10.22 -11.37 -1.17
C LEU A 41 -10.99 -10.05 -1.32
N LEU A 42 -11.15 -9.55 -2.55
CA LEU A 42 -11.93 -8.36 -2.83
C LEU A 42 -13.42 -8.57 -2.49
N ASP A 43 -13.97 -9.78 -2.67
CA ASP A 43 -15.36 -10.10 -2.35
C ASP A 43 -15.65 -9.98 -0.85
N TYR A 44 -14.69 -10.43 -0.01
CA TYR A 44 -14.78 -10.27 1.45
C TYR A 44 -14.76 -8.82 1.92
N VAL A 45 -14.14 -7.92 1.15
CA VAL A 45 -13.98 -6.51 1.54
C VAL A 45 -15.10 -5.66 0.94
N PHE A 46 -15.35 -5.80 -0.35
CA PHE A 46 -16.28 -4.99 -1.12
C PHE A 46 -17.63 -5.69 -1.30
N HIS A 47 -18.41 -5.67 -0.22
CA HIS A 47 -19.79 -6.17 -0.24
C HIS A 47 -20.64 -5.38 -1.24
N GLY A 48 -21.32 -6.08 -2.15
CA GLY A 48 -22.28 -5.49 -3.09
C GLY A 48 -21.74 -5.11 -4.47
N LEU A 49 -20.46 -5.37 -4.76
CA LEU A 49 -19.91 -5.24 -6.11
C LEU A 49 -19.95 -6.60 -6.83
N ASN A 50 -20.36 -6.62 -8.11
CA ASN A 50 -20.19 -7.81 -8.94
C ASN A 50 -18.77 -7.84 -9.49
N LEU A 51 -17.88 -8.54 -8.79
CA LEU A 51 -16.47 -8.67 -9.12
C LEU A 51 -16.19 -9.55 -10.35
N GLU A 52 -17.17 -10.34 -10.84
CA GLU A 52 -16.99 -11.09 -12.08
C GLU A 52 -16.85 -10.17 -13.30
N LEU A 53 -17.55 -9.03 -13.29
CA LEU A 53 -17.45 -8.02 -14.36
C LEU A 53 -16.09 -7.33 -14.40
N LEU A 54 -15.34 -7.39 -13.29
CA LEU A 54 -14.02 -6.79 -13.14
C LEU A 54 -12.88 -7.78 -13.43
N LYS A 55 -13.18 -9.07 -13.64
CA LYS A 55 -12.16 -10.05 -14.03
C LYS A 55 -11.66 -9.71 -15.44
N PRO A 56 -10.37 -9.40 -15.62
CA PRO A 56 -9.80 -9.16 -16.94
C PRO A 56 -9.90 -10.46 -17.73
N THR A 57 -10.54 -10.39 -18.89
CA THR A 57 -10.86 -11.58 -19.68
C THR A 57 -9.64 -12.15 -20.39
N LYS A 58 -8.62 -11.33 -20.72
CA LYS A 58 -7.39 -11.76 -21.43
C LYS A 58 -6.14 -10.88 -21.24
N GLU A 59 -6.14 -9.86 -20.40
CA GLU A 59 -4.95 -9.00 -20.27
C GLU A 59 -3.86 -9.64 -19.40
N SER A 60 -2.69 -9.86 -19.99
CA SER A 60 -1.48 -10.17 -19.26
C SER A 60 -1.05 -8.97 -18.42
N ILE A 61 -0.63 -9.19 -17.18
CA ILE A 61 -0.11 -8.12 -16.32
C ILE A 61 1.12 -7.49 -17.00
N ASP A 62 1.03 -6.17 -17.23
CA ASP A 62 2.16 -5.37 -17.69
C ASP A 62 3.11 -5.12 -16.51
N ILE A 63 4.22 -5.87 -16.49
CA ILE A 63 5.24 -5.78 -15.44
C ILE A 63 5.87 -4.39 -15.37
N GLY A 64 6.00 -3.69 -16.50
CA GLY A 64 6.52 -2.32 -16.53
C GLY A 64 5.61 -1.37 -15.76
N LYS A 65 4.30 -1.43 -16.01
CA LYS A 65 3.30 -0.67 -15.24
C LYS A 65 3.27 -1.06 -13.77
N ALA A 66 3.44 -2.34 -13.44
CA ALA A 66 3.48 -2.80 -12.05
C ALA A 66 4.70 -2.26 -11.28
N ILE A 67 5.88 -2.21 -11.91
CA ILE A 67 7.09 -1.62 -11.30
C ILE A 67 6.90 -0.12 -11.09
N ILE A 68 6.38 0.60 -12.09
CA ILE A 68 6.13 2.04 -11.95
C ILE A 68 5.10 2.29 -10.84
N GLY A 69 4.03 1.49 -10.79
CA GLY A 69 3.01 1.56 -9.76
C GLY A 69 3.57 1.32 -8.34
N SER A 70 4.49 0.36 -8.18
CA SER A 70 5.12 0.08 -6.88
C SER A 70 5.97 1.25 -6.39
N LEU A 71 6.72 1.90 -7.29
CA LEU A 71 7.53 3.08 -6.97
C LEU A 71 6.65 4.27 -6.58
N ILE A 72 5.58 4.53 -7.33
CA ILE A 72 4.62 5.59 -7.03
C ILE A 72 3.98 5.35 -5.66
N LEU A 73 3.49 4.14 -5.39
CA LEU A 73 2.88 3.79 -4.11
C LEU A 73 3.87 3.94 -2.95
N THR A 74 5.12 3.49 -3.14
CA THR A 74 6.17 3.60 -2.12
C THR A 74 6.47 5.06 -1.77
N ALA A 75 6.65 5.90 -2.79
CA ALA A 75 6.86 7.33 -2.61
C ALA A 75 5.66 7.99 -1.94
N TYR A 76 4.44 7.63 -2.34
CA TYR A 76 3.21 8.13 -1.74
C TYR A 76 3.10 7.78 -0.25
N ILE A 77 3.36 6.51 0.12
CA ILE A 77 3.35 6.08 1.52
C ILE A 77 4.39 6.85 2.33
N TRP A 78 5.60 6.98 1.81
CA TRP A 78 6.67 7.72 2.47
C TRP A 78 6.27 9.17 2.77
N VAL A 79 5.78 9.89 1.74
CA VAL A 79 5.36 11.30 1.87
C VAL A 79 4.21 11.43 2.85
N THR A 80 3.22 10.54 2.76
CA THR A 80 2.05 10.52 3.65
C THR A 80 2.47 10.35 5.11
N LEU A 81 3.29 9.34 5.41
CA LEU A 81 3.70 9.04 6.79
C LEU A 81 4.68 10.07 7.36
N PHE A 82 5.56 10.62 6.53
CA PHE A 82 6.41 11.74 6.92
C PHE A 82 5.55 12.94 7.32
N SER A 83 4.59 13.30 6.47
CA SER A 83 3.67 14.42 6.70
C SER A 83 2.81 14.19 7.94
N PHE A 84 2.29 12.97 8.11
CA PHE A 84 1.54 12.58 9.30
C PHE A 84 2.37 12.75 10.56
N GLY A 85 3.58 12.18 10.60
CA GLY A 85 4.48 12.30 11.76
C GLY A 85 4.82 13.75 12.08
N TYR A 86 5.04 14.58 11.06
CA TYR A 86 5.30 16.02 11.21
C TYR A 86 4.10 16.75 11.82
N VAL A 87 2.89 16.55 11.27
CA VAL A 87 1.66 17.18 11.76
C VAL A 87 1.35 16.71 13.18
N TYR A 88 1.44 15.40 13.44
CA TYR A 88 1.23 14.82 14.77
C TYR A 88 2.16 15.46 15.82
N ASN A 89 3.45 15.52 15.51
CA ASN A 89 4.45 16.16 16.37
C ASN A 89 4.20 17.66 16.60
N ARG A 90 3.61 18.36 15.62
CA ARG A 90 3.24 19.77 15.76
C ARG A 90 2.02 19.96 16.66
N LEU A 91 1.02 19.08 16.57
CA LEU A 91 -0.21 19.13 17.37
C LEU A 91 -0.03 18.61 18.80
N LYS A 92 0.95 17.74 19.03
CA LYS A 92 1.27 17.20 20.36
C LYS A 92 1.99 18.21 21.27
N LYS A 93 2.66 19.22 20.69
CA LYS A 93 3.31 20.32 21.42
C LYS A 93 2.28 21.23 22.04
#